data_AF-A0A7V5K9V9-F1
#
_entry.id   AF-A0A7V5K9V9-F1
#
_cell.length_a   1.000
_cell.length_b   1.000
_cell.length_c   1.000
_cell.angle_alpha   90.00
_cell.angle_beta   90.00
_cell.angle_gamma   90.00
#
_symmetry.space_group_name_H-M   'P 1'
#
loop_
_entity.id
_entity.type
_entity.pdbx_description
1 polymer ?
#
loop_
_entity_poly.entity_id
_entity_poly.type
_entity_poly.pdbx_seq_one_letter_code
_entity_poly.pdbx_strand_id
1 'polypeptide(L)'
;MNSLLLTAIIVGWLIIAYNIYGRFIEKRLVEPDDSKQTPAHSRYDGIDYSPAKTPILFGHHFSSIAGAGPIVGPLIGVMYFGWVVSSLWIALGSVFIGAVHDYLALMISIRNDGNSISHTAEKTLGKVSKGVFAIFLWLTLVLVVAIFAVVCAQTFIARPEIVIPTFGLILIAILFGYTIYRLKWPIPISTVLALVLVAVFLYIGERVPVVLPEMLLGLTAADVWFWVLMLYCIFA
;
A
#
# COMPACT_ATOMS: atom_id res chain seq x y z
N MET A 1 24.05 -18.25 -2.72
CA MET A 1 24.09 -17.51 -1.43
C MET A 1 22.96 -18.05 -0.56
N ASN A 2 23.19 -18.27 0.73
CA ASN A 2 22.11 -18.63 1.64
C ASN A 2 21.12 -17.44 1.73
N SER A 3 19.84 -17.67 1.43
CA SER A 3 18.80 -16.62 1.45
C SER A 3 18.68 -15.97 2.83
N LEU A 4 18.81 -16.76 3.90
CA LEU A 4 18.79 -16.27 5.27
C LEU A 4 19.93 -15.27 5.54
N LEU A 5 21.13 -15.57 5.04
CA LEU A 5 22.29 -14.71 5.19
C LEU A 5 22.09 -13.39 4.43
N LEU A 6 21.59 -13.47 3.19
CA LEU A 6 21.28 -12.28 2.39
C LEU A 6 20.23 -11.39 3.10
N THR A 7 19.16 -11.99 3.62
CA THR A 7 18.15 -11.27 4.39
C THR A 7 18.76 -10.61 5.63
N ALA A 8 19.59 -11.32 6.40
CA ALA A 8 20.26 -10.76 7.57
C ALA A 8 21.15 -9.56 7.21
N ILE A 9 21.89 -9.64 6.10
CA ILE A 9 22.73 -8.54 5.59
C ILE A 9 21.86 -7.32 5.22
N ILE A 10 20.76 -7.53 4.48
CA ILE A 10 19.87 -6.43 4.06
C ILE A 10 19.18 -5.81 5.27
N VAL A 11 18.69 -6.60 6.23
CA VAL A 11 18.09 -6.09 7.46
C VAL A 11 19.11 -5.27 8.26
N GLY A 12 20.34 -5.78 8.41
CA GLY A 12 21.44 -5.04 9.05
C GLY A 12 21.73 -3.71 8.35
N TRP A 13 21.79 -3.70 7.02
CA TRP A 13 21.93 -2.49 6.22
C TRP A 13 20.79 -1.50 6.47
N LEU A 14 19.53 -1.93 6.45
CA LEU A 14 18.37 -1.05 6.68
C LEU A 14 18.39 -0.43 8.08
N ILE A 15 18.78 -1.19 9.11
CA ILE A 15 18.91 -0.68 10.48
C ILE A 15 20.01 0.40 10.54
N ILE A 16 21.17 0.13 9.93
CA ILE A 16 22.28 1.10 9.89
C ILE A 16 21.87 2.36 9.13
N ALA A 17 21.27 2.19 7.95
CA ALA A 17 20.80 3.28 7.11
C ALA A 17 19.75 4.16 7.82
N TYR A 18 18.79 3.55 8.51
CA TYR A 18 17.78 4.29 9.29
C TYR A 18 18.43 5.15 10.38
N ASN A 19 19.38 4.59 11.14
CA ASN A 19 20.01 5.30 12.25
C ASN A 19 21.02 6.36 11.82
N ILE A 20 21.70 6.17 10.69
CA ILE A 20 22.73 7.12 10.21
C ILE A 20 22.09 8.10 9.22
N TYR A 21 21.63 7.59 8.08
CA TYR A 21 21.15 8.42 6.99
C TYR A 21 19.74 8.95 7.25
N GLY A 22 18.83 8.13 7.82
CA GLY A 22 17.50 8.58 8.23
C GLY A 22 17.58 9.74 9.23
N ARG A 23 18.37 9.60 10.30
CA ARG A 23 18.61 10.69 11.26
C ARG A 23 19.30 11.90 10.64
N PHE A 24 20.17 11.71 9.67
CA PHE A 24 20.79 12.82 8.94
C PHE A 24 19.73 13.64 8.19
N ILE A 25 18.85 12.98 7.42
CA ILE A 25 17.76 13.64 6.68
C ILE A 25 16.78 14.31 7.66
N GLU A 26 16.42 13.63 8.74
CA GLU A 26 15.56 14.17 9.79
C GLU A 26 16.14 15.46 10.41
N LYS A 27 17.42 15.47 10.79
CA LYS A 27 18.02 16.59 11.52
C LYS A 27 18.53 17.73 10.64
N ARG A 28 18.87 17.47 9.38
CA ARG A 28 19.48 18.47 8.49
C ARG A 28 18.54 19.01 7.44
N LEU A 29 17.53 18.24 7.06
CA LEU A 29 16.67 18.58 5.93
C LEU A 29 15.23 18.82 6.37
N VAL A 30 14.68 17.88 7.14
CA VAL A 30 13.28 17.95 7.54
C VAL A 30 13.12 18.83 8.76
N GLU A 31 13.82 18.56 9.85
CA GLU A 31 13.65 19.20 11.16
C GLU A 31 12.19 19.13 11.63
N PRO A 32 11.68 17.91 11.95
CA PRO A 32 10.33 17.77 12.49
C PRO A 32 10.23 18.46 13.87
N ASP A 33 9.05 18.99 14.16
CA ASP A 33 8.78 19.76 15.38
C ASP A 33 7.54 19.18 16.07
N ASP A 34 7.76 18.40 17.12
CA ASP A 34 6.73 17.70 17.87
C ASP A 34 5.79 18.66 18.64
N SER A 35 6.14 19.94 18.76
CA SER A 35 5.26 20.94 19.38
C SER A 35 4.12 21.38 18.46
N LYS A 36 4.22 21.12 17.15
CA LYS A 36 3.21 21.48 16.16
C LYS A 36 2.18 20.37 16.01
N GLN A 37 0.91 20.73 16.17
CA GLN A 37 -0.19 19.81 15.88
C GLN A 37 -0.27 19.51 14.38
N THR A 38 -0.47 18.23 14.05
CA THR A 38 -0.70 17.81 12.67
C THR A 38 -2.10 18.25 12.20
N PRO A 39 -2.32 18.39 10.87
CA PRO A 39 -3.62 18.73 10.31
C PRO A 39 -4.75 17.79 10.74
N ALA A 40 -4.44 16.51 10.98
CA ALA A 40 -5.39 15.53 11.47
C ALA A 40 -6.00 15.93 12.83
N HIS A 41 -5.25 16.65 13.68
CA HIS A 41 -5.75 17.14 14.97
C HIS A 41 -6.31 18.56 14.87
N SER A 42 -5.62 19.48 14.19
CA SER A 42 -6.01 20.89 14.15
C SER A 42 -7.21 21.19 13.25
N ARG A 43 -7.47 20.33 12.24
CA ARG A 43 -8.59 20.44 11.30
C ARG A 43 -9.58 19.29 11.41
N TYR A 44 -9.68 18.65 12.57
CA TYR A 44 -10.50 17.46 12.77
C TYR A 44 -11.96 17.66 12.31
N ASP A 45 -12.38 16.85 11.34
CA ASP A 45 -13.75 16.80 10.81
C ASP A 45 -14.37 15.40 10.88
N GLY A 46 -13.58 14.39 11.24
CA GLY A 46 -14.00 12.99 11.31
C GLY A 46 -14.20 12.31 9.95
N ILE A 47 -13.85 12.98 8.84
CA ILE A 47 -13.95 12.48 7.47
C ILE A 47 -12.56 12.55 6.80
N ASP A 48 -12.09 13.74 6.41
CA ASP A 48 -10.81 13.93 5.73
C ASP A 48 -9.65 14.07 6.72
N TYR A 49 -9.91 14.67 7.88
CA TYR A 49 -8.96 14.89 8.96
C TYR A 49 -9.41 14.11 10.20
N SER A 50 -8.77 12.96 10.42
CA SER A 50 -9.04 12.10 11.57
C SER A 50 -7.76 11.50 12.14
N PRO A 51 -7.44 11.71 13.43
CA PRO A 51 -6.28 11.12 14.05
C PRO A 51 -6.37 9.59 14.12
N ALA A 52 -5.36 8.91 13.59
CA ALA A 52 -5.21 7.47 13.70
C ALA A 52 -4.11 7.12 14.72
N LYS A 53 -4.29 6.00 15.43
CA LYS A 53 -3.23 5.44 16.28
C LYS A 53 -2.08 4.96 15.39
N THR A 54 -0.83 5.11 15.85
CA THR A 54 0.37 4.76 15.08
C THR A 54 0.35 3.36 14.46
N PRO A 55 -0.07 2.28 15.15
CA PRO A 55 -0.11 0.94 14.54
C PRO A 55 -1.12 0.84 13.38
N ILE A 56 -2.22 1.57 13.46
CA ILE A 56 -3.25 1.61 12.42
C ILE A 56 -2.74 2.42 11.22
N LEU A 57 -2.15 3.59 11.49
CA LEU A 57 -1.56 4.45 10.46
C LEU A 57 -0.42 3.74 9.72
N PHE A 58 0.45 3.02 10.45
CA PHE A 58 1.48 2.19 9.87
C PHE A 58 0.89 1.12 8.96
N GLY A 59 -0.19 0.44 9.39
CA GLY A 59 -0.91 -0.53 8.58
C GLY A 59 -1.41 0.05 7.26
N HIS A 60 -2.01 1.24 7.28
CA HIS A 60 -2.47 1.94 6.08
C HIS A 60 -1.33 2.26 5.12
N HIS A 61 -0.21 2.81 5.62
CA HIS A 61 0.95 3.08 4.77
C HIS A 61 1.57 1.79 4.22
N PHE A 62 1.68 0.76 5.06
CA PHE A 62 2.22 -0.53 4.66
C PHE A 62 1.38 -1.16 3.55
N SER A 63 0.05 -1.20 3.69
CA SER A 63 -0.84 -1.74 2.65
C SER A 63 -0.78 -0.94 1.34
N SER A 64 -0.60 0.39 1.40
CA SER A 64 -0.53 1.23 0.21
C SER A 64 0.76 1.02 -0.60
N ILE A 65 1.83 0.51 0.02
CA ILE A 65 3.10 0.19 -0.66
C ILE A 65 3.18 -1.31 -1.00
N ALA A 66 2.58 -2.16 -0.16
CA ALA A 66 2.52 -3.61 -0.35
C ALA A 66 1.55 -3.98 -1.49
N GLY A 67 2.04 -3.91 -2.72
CA GLY A 67 1.31 -4.34 -3.91
C GLY A 67 1.97 -5.50 -4.65
N ALA A 68 1.47 -5.79 -5.85
CA ALA A 68 2.10 -6.75 -6.76
C ALA A 68 3.50 -6.28 -7.22
N GLY A 69 3.74 -4.97 -7.26
CA GLY A 69 5.01 -4.36 -7.67
C GLY A 69 6.22 -4.88 -6.88
N PRO A 70 6.22 -4.80 -5.54
CA PRO A 70 7.27 -5.37 -4.69
C PRO A 70 7.51 -6.89 -4.82
N ILE A 71 6.60 -7.64 -5.44
CA ILE A 71 6.76 -9.08 -5.69
C ILE A 71 7.32 -9.30 -7.10
N VAL A 72 6.64 -8.76 -8.10
CA VAL A 72 6.96 -8.95 -9.53
C VAL A 72 8.26 -8.24 -9.90
N GLY A 73 8.49 -7.04 -9.38
CA GLY A 73 9.65 -6.21 -9.67
C GLY A 73 10.98 -6.89 -9.33
N PRO A 74 11.21 -7.33 -8.08
CA PRO A 74 12.40 -8.09 -7.71
C PRO A 74 12.58 -9.37 -8.51
N LEU A 75 11.49 -10.09 -8.81
CA LEU A 75 11.56 -11.34 -9.57
C LEU A 75 12.07 -11.09 -11.00
N ILE A 76 11.52 -10.07 -11.68
CA ILE A 76 11.98 -9.60 -12.98
C ILE A 76 13.44 -9.14 -12.88
N GLY A 77 13.77 -8.34 -11.86
CA GLY A 77 15.14 -7.87 -11.64
C GLY A 77 16.14 -9.04 -11.57
N VAL A 78 15.83 -10.06 -10.78
CA VAL A 78 16.69 -11.25 -10.64
C VAL A 78 16.79 -12.00 -11.96
N MET A 79 15.69 -12.13 -12.70
CA MET A 79 15.65 -12.83 -13.99
C MET A 79 16.56 -12.18 -15.04
N TYR A 80 16.58 -10.84 -15.11
CA TYR A 80 17.34 -10.11 -16.14
C TYR A 80 18.75 -9.70 -15.71
N PHE A 81 18.94 -9.32 -14.44
CA PHE A 81 20.20 -8.72 -13.94
C PHE A 81 20.92 -9.59 -12.91
N GLY A 82 20.34 -10.74 -12.57
CA GLY A 82 20.86 -11.61 -11.52
C GLY A 82 20.58 -11.10 -10.12
N TRP A 83 20.80 -11.98 -9.14
CA TRP A 83 20.42 -11.72 -7.75
C TRP A 83 21.27 -10.64 -7.06
N VAL A 84 22.55 -10.50 -7.42
CA VAL A 84 23.48 -9.53 -6.79
C VAL A 84 23.02 -8.10 -7.07
N VAL A 85 22.89 -7.76 -8.37
CA VAL A 85 22.50 -6.41 -8.80
C VAL A 85 21.11 -6.07 -8.27
N SER A 86 20.17 -7.01 -8.34
CA SER A 86 18.81 -6.83 -7.82
C SER A 86 18.79 -6.57 -6.32
N SER A 87 19.57 -7.33 -5.54
CA SER A 87 19.63 -7.17 -4.08
C SER A 87 20.27 -5.83 -3.69
N LEU A 88 21.33 -5.42 -4.40
CA LEU A 88 21.95 -4.11 -4.19
C LEU A 88 20.99 -2.98 -4.55
N TRP A 89 20.25 -3.10 -5.66
CA TRP A 89 19.24 -2.12 -6.03
C TRP A 89 18.13 -2.00 -4.99
N ILE A 90 17.63 -3.12 -4.48
CA ILE A 90 16.63 -3.11 -3.40
C ILE A 90 17.20 -2.47 -2.14
N ALA A 91 18.41 -2.87 -1.72
CA ALA A 91 19.04 -2.34 -0.51
C ALA A 91 19.31 -0.83 -0.61
N LEU A 92 19.95 -0.37 -1.68
CA LEU A 92 20.36 1.02 -1.84
C LEU A 92 19.19 1.90 -2.29
N GLY A 93 18.41 1.46 -3.29
CA GLY A 93 17.30 2.21 -3.86
C GLY A 93 16.17 2.44 -2.86
N SER A 94 15.86 1.46 -2.01
CA SER A 94 14.84 1.64 -0.96
C SER A 94 15.24 2.72 0.05
N VAL A 95 16.52 2.85 0.38
CA VAL A 95 17.02 3.83 1.35
C VAL A 95 17.15 5.21 0.72
N PHE A 96 17.91 5.33 -0.37
CA PHE A 96 18.32 6.64 -0.91
C PHE A 96 17.26 7.29 -1.78
N ILE A 97 16.36 6.50 -2.36
CA ILE A 97 15.30 6.99 -3.25
C ILE A 97 13.95 6.86 -2.54
N GLY A 98 13.53 5.62 -2.24
CA GLY A 98 12.18 5.35 -1.72
C GLY A 98 11.89 6.03 -0.38
N ALA A 99 12.63 5.65 0.66
CA ALA A 99 12.39 6.13 2.02
C ALA A 99 12.56 7.65 2.16
N VAL A 100 13.55 8.24 1.48
CA VAL A 100 13.73 9.70 1.44
C VAL A 100 12.57 10.37 0.73
N HIS A 101 12.18 9.87 -0.44
CA HIS A 101 11.04 10.41 -1.20
C HIS A 101 9.77 10.41 -0.36
N ASP A 102 9.43 9.28 0.26
CA ASP A 102 8.20 9.12 1.04
C ASP A 102 8.20 10.02 2.28
N TYR A 103 9.34 10.11 2.99
CA TYR A 103 9.45 10.98 4.15
C TYR A 103 9.31 12.46 3.80
N LEU A 104 9.98 12.91 2.73
CA LEU A 104 9.89 14.29 2.27
C LEU A 104 8.50 14.64 1.73
N ALA A 105 7.90 13.75 0.92
CA ALA A 105 6.56 13.94 0.39
C ALA A 105 5.52 14.06 1.51
N LEU A 106 5.61 13.18 2.52
CA LEU A 106 4.71 13.22 3.68
C LEU A 106 4.87 14.50 4.49
N MET A 107 6.11 14.92 4.77
CA MET A 107 6.35 16.15 5.53
C MET A 107 5.97 17.42 4.79
N ILE A 108 6.15 17.46 3.47
CA ILE A 108 5.66 18.55 2.63
C ILE A 108 4.13 18.63 2.70
N SER A 109 3.44 17.49 2.62
CA SER A 109 1.97 17.44 2.72
C SER A 109 1.49 17.91 4.10
N ILE A 110 2.06 17.38 5.20
CA ILE A 110 1.70 17.77 6.58
C ILE A 110 1.90 19.29 6.79
N ARG A 111 3.00 19.86 6.28
CA ARG A 111 3.28 21.30 6.36
C ARG A 111 2.35 22.16 5.50
N ASN A 112 1.65 21.56 4.54
CA ASN A 112 0.65 22.18 3.68
C ASN A 112 -0.75 21.69 4.01
N ASP A 113 -1.08 21.53 5.29
CA ASP A 113 -2.41 21.15 5.76
C ASP A 113 -2.90 19.77 5.28
N GLY A 114 -2.01 18.84 4.99
CA GLY A 114 -2.36 17.51 4.47
C GLY A 114 -2.81 17.51 3.01
N ASN A 115 -2.56 18.61 2.28
CA ASN A 115 -2.94 18.71 0.87
C ASN A 115 -2.13 17.76 -0.02
N SER A 116 -2.69 17.44 -1.19
CA SER A 116 -2.01 16.68 -2.22
C SER A 116 -0.76 17.41 -2.74
N ILE A 117 0.17 16.64 -3.31
CA ILE A 117 1.39 17.19 -3.94
C ILE A 117 1.02 18.12 -5.11
N SER A 118 -0.02 17.80 -5.89
CA SER A 118 -0.48 18.66 -6.99
C SER A 118 -1.02 20.00 -6.51
N HIS A 119 -1.72 20.03 -5.37
CA HIS A 119 -2.17 21.27 -4.76
C HIS A 119 -1.00 22.08 -4.18
N THR A 120 -0.03 21.40 -3.56
CA THR A 120 1.18 22.06 -3.03
C THR A 120 2.03 22.63 -4.17
N ALA A 121 2.12 21.94 -5.30
CA ALA A 121 2.81 22.42 -6.50
C ALA A 121 2.19 23.70 -7.07
N GLU A 122 0.87 23.92 -6.93
CA GLU A 122 0.21 25.17 -7.34
C GLU A 122 0.79 26.39 -6.63
N LYS A 123 1.01 26.27 -5.31
CA LYS A 123 1.50 27.38 -4.48
C LYS A 123 2.91 27.82 -4.89
N THR A 124 3.73 26.90 -5.40
CA THR A 124 5.13 27.15 -5.71
C THR A 124 5.38 27.41 -7.20
N LEU A 125 4.69 26.70 -8.10
CA LEU A 125 4.94 26.69 -9.55
C LEU A 125 3.77 27.26 -10.39
N GLY A 126 2.62 27.52 -9.76
CA GLY A 126 1.44 28.07 -10.40
C GLY A 126 0.47 27.04 -10.97
N LYS A 127 -0.62 27.54 -11.56
CA LYS A 127 -1.79 26.75 -11.97
C LYS A 127 -1.52 25.75 -13.09
N VAL A 128 -0.63 26.07 -14.03
CA VAL A 128 -0.26 25.17 -15.14
C VAL A 128 0.40 23.91 -14.59
N SER A 129 1.36 24.05 -13.68
CA SER A 129 2.04 22.93 -13.05
C SER A 129 1.08 22.04 -12.27
N LYS A 130 0.12 22.62 -11.53
CA LYS A 130 -0.95 21.83 -10.90
C LYS A 130 -1.72 20.99 -11.92
N GLY A 131 -2.11 21.59 -13.05
CA GLY A 131 -2.84 20.88 -14.11
C GLY A 131 -2.03 19.70 -14.66
N VAL A 132 -0.76 19.92 -14.98
CA VAL A 132 0.14 18.86 -15.48
C VAL A 132 0.32 17.76 -14.45
N PHE A 133 0.61 18.10 -13.19
CA PHE A 133 0.76 17.10 -12.13
C PHE A 133 -0.54 16.36 -11.84
N ALA A 134 -1.69 17.03 -11.83
CA ALA A 134 -2.98 16.38 -11.63
C ALA A 134 -3.30 15.38 -12.75
N ILE A 135 -3.09 15.75 -14.01
CA ILE A 135 -3.30 14.85 -15.16
C ILE A 135 -2.35 13.66 -15.08
N PHE A 136 -1.06 13.92 -14.80
CA PHE A 136 -0.06 12.87 -14.65
C PHE A 136 -0.42 11.90 -13.51
N LEU A 137 -0.79 12.42 -12.34
CA LEU A 137 -1.21 11.60 -11.20
C LEU A 137 -2.46 10.79 -11.53
N TRP A 138 -3.46 11.40 -12.16
CA TRP A 138 -4.69 10.72 -12.55
C TRP A 138 -4.42 9.57 -13.54
N LEU A 139 -3.66 9.83 -14.62
CA LEU A 139 -3.27 8.80 -15.58
C LEU A 139 -2.47 7.67 -14.92
N THR A 140 -1.55 8.02 -14.02
CA THR A 140 -0.74 7.03 -13.28
C THR A 140 -1.63 6.18 -12.37
N LEU A 141 -2.58 6.77 -11.65
CA LEU A 141 -3.51 6.04 -10.79
C LEU A 141 -4.39 5.09 -11.60
N VAL A 142 -4.93 5.54 -12.75
CA VAL A 142 -5.71 4.69 -13.66
C VAL A 142 -4.87 3.50 -14.15
N LEU A 143 -3.62 3.74 -14.54
CA LEU A 143 -2.70 2.67 -14.97
C LEU A 143 -2.43 1.67 -13.85
N VAL A 144 -2.16 2.14 -12.63
CA VAL A 144 -1.88 1.28 -11.47
C VAL A 144 -3.09 0.42 -11.13
N VAL A 145 -4.29 1.02 -11.07
CA VAL A 145 -5.54 0.28 -10.81
C VAL A 145 -5.78 -0.77 -11.90
N ALA A 146 -5.60 -0.41 -13.18
CA ALA A 146 -5.78 -1.35 -14.29
C ALA A 146 -4.81 -2.53 -14.22
N ILE A 147 -3.51 -2.28 -13.99
CA ILE A 147 -2.51 -3.34 -13.87
C ILE A 147 -2.81 -4.25 -12.68
N PHE A 148 -3.20 -3.69 -11.53
CA PHE A 148 -3.56 -4.50 -10.36
C PHE A 148 -4.81 -5.35 -10.61
N ALA A 149 -5.84 -4.79 -11.27
CA ALA A 149 -7.02 -5.55 -11.65
C ALA A 149 -6.68 -6.71 -12.60
N VAL A 150 -5.80 -6.50 -13.59
CA VAL A 150 -5.34 -7.56 -14.50
C VAL A 150 -4.55 -8.64 -13.76
N VAL A 151 -3.58 -8.26 -12.92
CA VAL A 151 -2.76 -9.22 -12.17
C VAL A 151 -3.62 -10.01 -11.18
N CYS A 152 -4.56 -9.37 -10.50
CA CYS A 152 -5.51 -10.05 -9.61
C CYS A 152 -6.44 -10.99 -10.38
N ALA A 153 -7.00 -10.58 -11.52
CA ALA A 153 -7.85 -11.43 -12.36
C ALA A 153 -7.10 -12.69 -12.83
N GLN A 154 -5.85 -12.54 -13.29
CA GLN A 154 -5.00 -13.67 -13.65
C GLN A 154 -4.71 -14.58 -12.46
N THR A 155 -4.50 -14.00 -11.27
CA THR A 155 -4.26 -14.77 -10.05
C THR A 155 -5.51 -15.55 -9.63
N PHE A 156 -6.71 -14.99 -9.78
CA PHE A 156 -7.97 -15.69 -9.49
C PHE A 156 -8.21 -16.89 -10.42
N ILE A 157 -7.82 -16.78 -11.68
CA ILE A 157 -7.89 -17.91 -12.62
C ILE A 157 -6.86 -18.99 -12.24
N ALA A 158 -5.63 -18.57 -11.94
CA ALA A 158 -4.55 -19.51 -11.59
C ALA A 158 -4.76 -20.16 -10.20
N ARG A 159 -5.41 -19.45 -9.27
CA ARG A 159 -5.70 -19.87 -7.90
C ARG A 159 -7.14 -19.49 -7.53
N PRO A 160 -8.16 -20.25 -7.97
CA PRO A 160 -9.57 -19.98 -7.66
C PRO A 160 -9.90 -19.94 -6.17
N GLU A 161 -9.05 -20.54 -5.35
CA GLU A 161 -9.20 -20.70 -3.90
C GLU A 161 -9.01 -19.37 -3.14
N ILE A 162 -8.34 -18.38 -3.74
CA ILE A 162 -8.10 -17.07 -3.10
C ILE A 162 -9.22 -16.05 -3.33
N VAL A 163 -10.21 -16.38 -4.17
CA VAL A 163 -11.32 -15.47 -4.52
C VAL A 163 -12.12 -15.11 -3.28
N ILE A 164 -12.65 -16.10 -2.56
CA ILE A 164 -13.46 -15.90 -1.34
C ILE A 164 -12.68 -15.11 -0.26
N PRO A 165 -11.43 -15.49 0.08
CA PRO A 165 -10.58 -14.69 0.97
C PRO A 165 -10.47 -13.22 0.57
N THR A 166 -10.29 -12.94 -0.71
CA THR A 166 -10.07 -11.57 -1.20
C THR A 166 -11.31 -10.70 -0.99
N PHE A 167 -12.50 -11.17 -1.39
CA PHE A 167 -13.75 -10.43 -1.15
C PHE A 167 -14.10 -10.36 0.35
N GLY A 168 -13.71 -11.37 1.12
CA GLY A 168 -13.87 -11.37 2.57
C GLY A 168 -13.10 -10.25 3.29
N LEU A 169 -12.03 -9.71 2.68
CA LEU A 169 -11.22 -8.65 3.29
C LEU A 169 -12.03 -7.37 3.56
N ILE A 170 -12.96 -6.97 2.69
CA ILE A 170 -13.84 -5.81 2.95
C ILE A 170 -14.68 -6.07 4.21
N LEU A 171 -15.28 -7.26 4.32
CA LEU A 171 -16.09 -7.59 5.49
C LEU A 171 -15.22 -7.55 6.76
N ILE A 172 -14.02 -8.12 6.70
CA ILE A 172 -13.08 -8.11 7.82
C ILE A 172 -12.67 -6.67 8.17
N ALA A 173 -12.39 -5.81 7.18
CA ALA A 173 -12.04 -4.41 7.40
C ALA A 173 -13.18 -3.62 8.07
N ILE A 174 -14.43 -3.81 7.62
CA ILE A 174 -15.61 -3.20 8.22
C ILE A 174 -15.79 -3.67 9.66
N LEU A 175 -15.69 -4.97 9.93
CA LEU A 175 -15.80 -5.53 11.28
C LEU A 175 -14.66 -5.05 12.19
N PHE A 176 -13.43 -5.01 11.68
CA PHE A 176 -12.27 -4.51 12.40
C PHE A 176 -12.46 -3.03 12.78
N GLY A 177 -12.84 -2.18 11.82
CA GLY A 177 -13.16 -0.78 12.08
C GLY A 177 -14.32 -0.62 13.07
N TYR A 178 -15.38 -1.41 12.94
CA TYR A 178 -16.52 -1.38 13.86
C TYR A 178 -16.11 -1.76 15.29
N THR A 179 -15.33 -2.83 15.48
CA THR A 179 -14.87 -3.25 16.81
C THR A 179 -13.99 -2.19 17.49
N ILE A 180 -13.13 -1.50 16.74
CA ILE A 180 -12.24 -0.48 17.29
C ILE A 180 -12.98 0.82 17.58
N TYR A 181 -13.77 1.33 16.64
CA TYR A 181 -14.36 2.68 16.74
C TYR A 181 -15.72 2.70 17.44
N ARG A 182 -16.54 1.65 17.30
CA ARG A 182 -17.87 1.57 17.93
C ARG A 182 -17.87 0.75 19.22
N LEU A 183 -17.28 -0.44 19.20
CA LEU A 183 -17.20 -1.30 20.39
C LEU A 183 -16.05 -0.94 21.33
N LYS A 184 -15.11 -0.08 20.88
CA LYS A 184 -13.93 0.36 21.64
C LYS A 184 -13.08 -0.79 22.18
N TRP A 185 -13.04 -1.90 21.45
CA TRP A 185 -12.19 -3.04 21.81
C TRP A 185 -10.70 -2.67 21.72
N PRO A 186 -9.84 -3.30 22.54
CA PRO A 186 -8.41 -3.11 22.42
C PRO A 186 -7.92 -3.71 21.10
N ILE A 187 -7.01 -3.00 20.42
CA ILE A 187 -6.50 -3.36 19.08
C ILE A 187 -6.06 -4.83 18.99
N PRO A 188 -5.32 -5.42 19.95
CA PRO A 188 -4.89 -6.81 19.85
C PRO A 188 -6.05 -7.80 19.72
N ILE A 189 -7.17 -7.58 20.42
CA ILE A 189 -8.33 -8.47 20.34
C ILE A 189 -8.99 -8.38 18.96
N SER A 190 -9.19 -7.16 18.45
CA SER A 190 -9.69 -6.93 17.10
C SER A 190 -8.78 -7.54 16.04
N THR A 191 -7.45 -7.46 16.22
CA THR A 191 -6.48 -8.07 15.31
C THR A 191 -6.55 -9.59 15.35
N VAL A 192 -6.64 -10.21 16.53
CA VAL A 192 -6.80 -11.67 16.63
C VAL A 192 -8.10 -12.12 15.97
N LEU A 193 -9.21 -11.41 16.20
CA LEU A 193 -10.48 -11.69 15.52
C LEU A 193 -10.34 -11.60 14.00
N ALA A 194 -9.71 -10.53 13.48
CA ALA A 194 -9.48 -10.36 12.05
C ALA A 194 -8.61 -11.50 11.47
N LEU A 195 -7.54 -11.90 12.17
CA LEU A 195 -6.68 -13.02 11.75
C LEU A 195 -7.44 -14.35 11.71
N VAL A 196 -8.29 -14.63 12.72
CA VAL A 196 -9.15 -15.81 12.74
C VAL A 196 -10.11 -15.78 11.55
N LEU A 197 -10.75 -14.64 11.27
CA LEU A 197 -11.64 -14.50 10.13
C LEU A 197 -10.91 -14.71 8.79
N VAL A 198 -9.70 -14.17 8.64
CA VAL A 198 -8.87 -14.42 7.44
C VAL A 198 -8.59 -15.91 7.30
N ALA A 199 -8.20 -16.60 8.38
CA ALA A 199 -7.96 -18.04 8.35
C ALA A 199 -9.23 -18.85 8.00
N VAL A 200 -10.39 -18.43 8.52
CA VAL A 200 -11.69 -19.04 8.20
C VAL A 200 -12.01 -18.85 6.71
N PHE A 201 -11.84 -17.64 6.16
CA PHE A 201 -12.08 -17.41 4.74
C PHE A 201 -11.10 -18.17 3.85
N LEU A 202 -9.83 -18.28 4.24
CA LEU A 202 -8.85 -19.13 3.55
C LEU A 202 -9.30 -20.60 3.53
N TYR A 203 -9.71 -21.13 4.68
CA TYR A 203 -10.22 -22.49 4.78
C TYR A 203 -11.48 -22.71 3.92
N ILE A 204 -12.40 -21.75 3.91
CA ILE A 204 -13.60 -21.82 3.07
C ILE A 204 -13.22 -21.76 1.58
N GLY A 205 -12.31 -20.86 1.21
CA GLY A 205 -11.81 -20.70 -0.16
C GLY A 205 -11.17 -21.98 -0.70
N GLU A 206 -10.43 -22.69 0.15
CA GLU A 206 -9.81 -23.97 -0.19
C GLU A 206 -10.85 -25.09 -0.42
N ARG A 207 -11.96 -25.05 0.32
CA ARG A 207 -13.05 -26.05 0.19
C ARG A 207 -14.03 -25.73 -0.93
N VAL A 208 -14.19 -24.46 -1.25
CA VAL A 208 -15.18 -23.96 -2.23
C VAL A 208 -14.47 -23.03 -3.22
N PRO A 209 -13.62 -23.57 -4.10
CA PRO A 209 -12.93 -22.77 -5.11
C PRO A 209 -13.93 -22.17 -6.11
N VAL A 210 -13.81 -20.87 -6.39
CA VAL A 210 -14.71 -20.17 -7.33
C VAL A 210 -14.11 -20.22 -8.72
N VAL A 211 -14.47 -21.24 -9.49
CA VAL A 211 -14.01 -21.43 -10.86
C VAL A 211 -15.04 -20.83 -11.83
N LEU A 212 -14.59 -19.92 -12.69
CA LEU A 212 -15.40 -19.44 -13.80
C LEU A 212 -15.19 -20.33 -15.05
N PRO A 213 -16.23 -20.55 -15.87
CA PRO A 213 -16.07 -21.14 -17.19
C PRO A 213 -15.12 -20.29 -18.06
N GLU A 214 -14.42 -20.92 -19.02
CA GLU A 214 -13.47 -20.22 -19.91
C GLU A 214 -14.13 -19.06 -20.67
N MET A 215 -15.40 -19.22 -21.04
CA MET A 215 -16.24 -18.18 -21.61
C MET A 215 -17.54 -18.05 -20.82
N LEU A 216 -17.86 -16.83 -20.41
CA LEU A 216 -19.12 -16.48 -19.78
C LEU A 216 -19.66 -15.21 -20.46
N LEU A 217 -20.88 -15.28 -21.02
CA LEU A 217 -21.51 -14.14 -21.71
C LEU A 217 -20.65 -13.54 -22.84
N GLY A 218 -19.83 -14.35 -23.52
CA GLY A 218 -18.94 -13.90 -24.60
C GLY A 218 -17.67 -13.18 -24.13
N LEU A 219 -17.43 -13.13 -22.82
CA LEU A 219 -16.22 -12.60 -22.20
C LEU A 219 -15.32 -13.76 -21.72
N THR A 220 -14.01 -13.55 -21.75
CA THR A 220 -13.08 -14.50 -21.13
C THR A 220 -13.21 -14.43 -19.61
N ALA A 221 -12.84 -15.51 -18.90
CA ALA A 221 -12.79 -15.50 -17.44
C ALA A 221 -11.96 -14.33 -16.87
N ALA A 222 -10.92 -13.90 -17.59
CA ALA A 222 -10.07 -12.78 -17.17
C ALA A 222 -10.80 -11.44 -17.28
N ASP A 223 -11.56 -11.24 -18.36
CA ASP A 223 -12.35 -10.02 -18.55
C ASP A 223 -13.48 -9.94 -17.53
N VAL A 224 -14.13 -11.07 -17.22
CA VAL A 224 -15.16 -11.12 -16.18
C VAL A 224 -14.57 -10.72 -14.82
N TRP A 225 -13.46 -11.34 -14.42
CA TRP A 225 -12.80 -10.98 -13.16
C TRP A 225 -12.33 -9.53 -13.13
N PHE A 226 -11.77 -9.03 -14.24
CA PHE A 226 -11.36 -7.63 -14.35
C PHE A 226 -12.54 -6.69 -14.05
N TRP A 227 -13.69 -6.88 -14.69
CA TRP A 227 -14.85 -6.02 -14.46
C TRP A 227 -15.45 -6.17 -13.05
N VAL A 228 -15.48 -7.39 -12.51
CA VAL A 228 -15.88 -7.61 -11.11
C VAL A 228 -14.95 -6.87 -10.15
N LEU A 229 -13.63 -6.91 -10.38
CA LEU A 229 -12.64 -6.19 -9.59
C LEU A 229 -12.76 -4.67 -9.75
N MET A 230 -13.04 -4.16 -10.95
CA MET A 230 -13.30 -2.74 -11.16
C MET A 230 -14.53 -2.27 -10.39
N LEU A 231 -15.61 -3.07 -10.39
CA LEU A 231 -16.80 -2.76 -9.62
C LEU A 231 -16.52 -2.85 -8.11
N TYR A 232 -15.75 -3.84 -7.68
CA TYR A 232 -15.30 -3.98 -6.30
C TYR A 232 -14.51 -2.77 -5.81
N CYS A 233 -13.59 -2.22 -6.62
CA CYS A 233 -12.81 -1.01 -6.29
C CYS A 233 -13.66 0.26 -6.10
N ILE A 234 -14.92 0.30 -6.57
CA ILE A 234 -15.81 1.45 -6.34
C ILE A 234 -16.33 1.44 -4.89
N PHE A 235 -16.46 0.26 -4.29
CA PHE A 235 -17.00 0.08 -2.94
C PHE A 235 -15.93 -0.15 -1.86
N ALA A 236 -14.72 -0.54 -2.27
CA ALA A 236 -13.56 -0.75 -1.40
C ALA A 236 -12.89 0.57 -1.02
#